data_AF-A0A1N7B3I5-F1
#
_entry.id   AF-A0A1N7B3I5-F1
#
_cell.length_a   1.000
_cell.length_b   1.000
_cell.length_c   1.000
_cell.angle_alpha   90.00
_cell.angle_beta   90.00
_cell.angle_gamma   90.00
#
_symmetry.space_group_name_H-M   'P 1'
#
loop_
_entity.id
_entity.type
_entity.pdbx_description
1 polymer ?
#
loop_
_entity_poly.entity_id
_entity_poly.type
_entity_poly.pdbx_seq_one_letter_code
_entity_poly.pdbx_strand_id
1 'polypeptide(L)' 'MTALIPSRIRALAHRRMALAALHANSSLATRLKRYNHHMHQVRVLETHGGAQ' A
#
# COMPACT_ATOMS: atom_id res chain seq x y z
N MET A 1 22.27 12.29 -5.22
CA MET A 1 21.45 12.28 -3.99
C MET A 1 20.12 11.64 -4.33
N THR A 2 19.91 10.38 -3.93
CA THR A 2 18.65 9.66 -4.19
C THR A 2 17.53 10.35 -3.42
N ALA A 3 16.61 11.00 -4.15
CA ALA A 3 15.38 11.54 -3.59
C ALA A 3 14.56 10.38 -3.02
N LEU A 4 14.81 10.03 -1.76
CA LEU A 4 14.12 8.96 -1.08
C LEU A 4 12.68 9.41 -0.89
N ILE A 5 11.78 8.92 -1.75
CA ILE A 5 10.35 9.24 -1.66
C ILE A 5 9.92 9.01 -0.21
N PRO A 6 9.41 10.05 0.48
CA PRO A 6 9.00 9.95 1.87
C PRO A 6 8.09 8.74 2.09
N SER A 7 8.28 8.03 3.20
CA SER A 7 7.47 6.86 3.58
C SER A 7 5.97 7.12 3.47
N ARG A 8 5.55 8.35 3.81
CA ARG A 8 4.16 8.83 3.69
C ARG A 8 3.62 8.84 2.25
N ILE A 9 4.44 9.23 1.25
CA ILE A 9 4.02 9.23 -0.17
C ILE A 9 3.90 7.78 -0.68
N ARG A 10 4.81 6.90 -0.27
CA ARG A 10 4.74 5.47 -0.60
C ARG A 10 3.51 4.81 0.01
N ALA A 11 3.19 5.12 1.27
CA ALA A 11 1.98 4.64 1.92
C ALA A 11 0.72 5.09 1.18
N LEU A 12 0.67 6.34 0.71
CA LEU A 12 -0.45 6.85 -0.10
C LEU A 12 -0.61 6.09 -1.42
N ALA A 13 0.50 5.78 -2.11
CA ALA A 13 0.45 4.99 -3.35
C ALA A 13 -0.13 3.59 -3.12
N HIS A 14 0.32 2.89 -2.08
CA HIS A 14 -0.21 1.57 -1.71
C HIS A 14 -1.70 1.63 -1.33
N ARG A 15 -2.18 2.68 -0.65
CA ARG A 15 -3.62 2.87 -0.38
C ARG A 15 -4.43 2.96 -1.68
N ARG A 16 -3.97 3.72 -2.67
CA ARG A 16 -4.65 3.85 -3.97
C ARG A 16 -4.67 2.52 -4.72
N MET A 17 -3.56 1.78 -4.70
CA MET A 17 -3.47 0.45 -5.30
C MET A 17 -4.38 -0.57 -4.61
N ALA A 18 -4.52 -0.49 -3.28
CA ALA A 18 -5.44 -1.34 -2.51
C ALA A 18 -6.90 -1.10 -2.94
N LEU A 19 -7.31 0.16 -3.12
CA LEU A 19 -8.65 0.50 -3.60
C LEU A 19 -8.86 0.03 -5.05
N ALA A 20 -7.88 0.23 -5.94
CA ALA A 20 -7.95 -0.27 -7.30
C ALA A 20 -8.08 -1.81 -7.36
N ALA A 21 -7.44 -2.53 -6.45
CA ALA A 21 -7.56 -3.98 -6.35
C ALA A 21 -8.97 -4.45 -5.97
N LEU A 22 -9.74 -3.65 -5.22
CA LEU A 22 -11.14 -3.95 -4.92
C LEU A 22 -12.05 -3.78 -6.14
N HIS A 23 -11.68 -2.90 -7.07
CA HIS A 23 -12.45 -2.60 -8.29
C HIS A 23 -12.10 -3.55 -9.46
N ALA A 24 -11.06 -4.37 -9.34
CA ALA A 24 -10.62 -5.24 -10.42
C ALA A 24 -11.56 -6.46 -10.62
N ASN A 25 -11.89 -6.82 -11.86
CA ASN A 25 -12.79 -7.94 -12.20
C ASN A 25 -12.20 -9.36 -11.97
N SER A 26 -11.19 -9.49 -11.10
CA SER A 26 -10.62 -10.78 -10.68
C SER A 26 -11.47 -11.45 -9.58
N SER A 27 -11.22 -12.73 -9.29
CA SER A 27 -11.93 -13.44 -8.21
C SER A 27 -11.81 -12.73 -6.85
N LEU A 28 -12.83 -12.87 -5.99
CA LEU A 28 -12.85 -12.23 -4.66
C LEU A 28 -11.59 -12.54 -3.84
N ALA A 29 -11.16 -13.81 -3.85
CA ALA A 29 -9.94 -14.23 -3.17
C ALA A 29 -8.69 -13.49 -3.69
N THR A 30 -8.61 -13.25 -5.00
CA THR A 30 -7.50 -12.51 -5.62
C THR A 30 -7.52 -11.04 -5.23
N ARG A 31 -8.70 -10.41 -5.25
CA ARG A 31 -8.88 -9.01 -4.82
C ARG A 31 -8.45 -8.82 -3.37
N LEU A 32 -8.93 -9.67 -2.46
CA LEU A 32 -8.60 -9.59 -1.04
C LEU A 32 -7.10 -9.83 -0.78
N LYS A 33 -6.46 -10.78 -1.45
CA LYS A 33 -5.01 -11.00 -1.34
C LYS A 33 -4.21 -9.76 -1.75
N ARG A 34 -4.57 -9.12 -2.88
CA ARG A 34 -3.91 -7.89 -3.37
C ARG A 34 -4.15 -6.71 -2.43
N TYR A 35 -5.38 -6.54 -1.95
CA TYR A 35 -5.72 -5.53 -0.96
C TYR A 35 -4.88 -5.69 0.33
N ASN A 36 -4.85 -6.90 0.90
CA ASN A 36 -4.10 -7.20 2.11
C ASN A 36 -2.59 -6.98 1.93
N HIS A 37 -2.04 -7.34 0.77
CA HIS A 37 -0.63 -7.09 0.45
C HIS A 37 -0.29 -5.60 0.49
N HIS A 38 -1.12 -4.75 -0.12
CA HIS A 38 -0.91 -3.30 -0.11
C HIS A 38 -1.13 -2.70 1.28
N MET A 39 -2.13 -3.15 2.04
CA MET A 39 -2.35 -2.69 3.41
C MET A 39 -1.22 -3.08 4.37
N HIS A 40 -0.61 -4.26 4.17
CA HIS A 40 0.59 -4.65 4.89
C HIS A 40 1.76 -3.69 4.64
N GLN A 41 1.99 -3.31 3.38
CA GLN A 41 3.02 -2.32 3.03
C GLN A 41 2.74 -0.94 3.64
N VAL A 42 1.47 -0.51 3.69
CA VAL A 42 1.08 0.72 4.38
C VAL A 42 1.44 0.64 5.87
N ARG A 43 1.07 -0.44 6.56
CA ARG A 43 1.37 -0.64 7.99
C ARG A 43 2.88 -0.60 8.27
N VAL A 44 3.67 -1.26 7.41
CA VAL A 44 5.14 -1.27 7.48
C VAL A 44 5.69 0.14 7.29
N LEU A 45 5.25 0.85 6.24
CA LEU A 45 5.70 2.21 5.96
C LEU A 45 5.28 3.23 7.02
N GLU A 46 4.11 3.05 7.65
CA GLU A 46 3.66 3.86 8.78
C GLU A 46 4.49 3.58 10.03
N THR A 47 4.82 2.32 10.30
CA THR A 47 5.70 1.93 11.42
C THR A 47 7.11 2.50 11.24
N HIS A 48 7.68 2.42 10.03
CA HIS A 48 8.98 3.01 9.72
C HIS A 48 8.95 4.54 9.59
N GLY A 49 7.80 5.12 9.23
CA GLY A 49 7.61 6.57 9.07
C GLY A 49 7.17 7.30 10.34
N GLY A 50 6.82 6.57 11.40
CA GLY A 50 6.48 7.10 12.72
C GLY A 50 7.67 7.23 13.69
N ALA A 51 8.87 6.80 13.27
CA ALA A 51 10.12 6.95 14.03
C ALA A 51 10.87 8.24 13.66
N GLN A 52 10.14 9.34 13.43
CA GLN A 52 10.72 10.64 13.12
C GLN A 52 10.42 11.65 14.23
#